data_AF-A0A1I5U5N8-F1
#
_entry.id   AF-A0A1I5U5N8-F1
#
_cell.length_a   1.000
_cell.length_b   1.000
_cell.length_c   1.000
_cell.angle_alpha   90.00
_cell.angle_beta   90.00
_cell.angle_gamma   90.00
#
_symmetry.space_group_name_H-M   'P 1'
#
loop_
_entity.id
_entity.type
_entity.pdbx_description
1 polymer ?
#
loop_
_entity_poly.entity_id
_entity_poly.type
_entity_poly.pdbx_seq_one_letter_code
_entity_poly.pdbx_strand_id
1 'polypeptide(L)'
;MFKKFRKNKKGFTLIELVVVIGILGVLALLVVPNVVNRIDEAEKNVDMANVKLLQKALDMYVIDNPNATLKNSYNLEDLTDLLVPEYLDEIPEFKTITVTVKKEGNRLVVETQ
;
A
#
# COMPACT_ATOMS: atom_id res chain seq x y z
N MET A 1 -34.86 22.21 54.89
CA MET A 1 -33.50 22.79 55.06
C MET A 1 -32.56 22.11 54.07
N PHE A 2 -32.24 22.74 52.93
CA PHE A 2 -31.39 22.14 51.88
C PHE A 2 -29.98 22.72 51.96
N LYS A 3 -29.02 21.89 52.40
CA LYS A 3 -27.60 22.26 52.52
C LYS A 3 -26.95 22.20 51.14
N LYS A 4 -26.67 23.37 50.55
CA LYS A 4 -26.11 23.53 49.21
C LYS A 4 -24.61 23.23 49.23
N PHE A 5 -24.20 22.09 48.67
CA PHE A 5 -22.78 21.76 48.44
C PHE A 5 -22.22 22.68 47.36
N ARG A 6 -21.38 23.66 47.73
CA ARG A 6 -20.56 24.41 46.77
C ARG A 6 -19.47 23.46 46.27
N LYS A 7 -19.63 22.91 45.06
CA LYS A 7 -18.55 22.21 44.36
C LYS A 7 -17.47 23.23 44.00
N ASN A 8 -16.30 23.13 44.63
CA ASN A 8 -15.10 23.86 44.23
C ASN A 8 -14.73 23.45 42.79
N LYS A 9 -15.11 24.27 41.81
CA LYS A 9 -14.64 24.10 40.44
C LYS A 9 -13.22 24.67 40.36
N LYS A 10 -12.21 23.83 40.59
CA LYS A 10 -10.85 24.13 40.17
C LYS A 10 -10.84 24.13 38.63
N GLY A 11 -10.75 25.31 38.03
CA GLY A 11 -10.62 25.46 36.58
C GLY A 11 -9.18 25.19 36.15
N PHE A 12 -9.03 24.67 34.93
CA PHE A 12 -7.74 24.54 34.25
C PHE A 12 -7.12 25.91 34.05
N THR A 13 -5.81 26.04 34.23
CA THR A 13 -5.09 27.27 33.91
C THR A 13 -4.77 27.33 32.42
N LEU A 14 -4.73 28.54 31.84
CA LEU A 14 -4.33 28.71 30.45
C LEU A 14 -2.88 28.23 30.20
N ILE A 15 -2.02 28.38 31.20
CA ILE A 15 -0.63 27.95 31.11
C ILE A 15 -0.51 26.42 31.00
N GLU A 16 -1.34 25.65 31.70
CA GLU A 16 -1.37 24.19 31.56
C GLU A 16 -1.71 23.77 30.12
N LEU A 17 -2.66 24.44 29.47
CA LEU A 17 -3.01 24.14 28.08
C LEU A 17 -1.89 24.51 27.11
N VAL A 18 -1.26 25.67 27.31
CA VAL A 18 -0.17 26.17 26.46
C VAL A 18 1.06 25.24 26.53
N VAL A 19 1.43 24.79 27.72
CA VAL A 19 2.55 23.85 27.89
C VAL A 19 2.23 22.51 27.23
N VAL A 20 1.00 22.01 27.35
CA VAL A 20 0.59 20.73 26.73
C VAL A 20 0.66 20.79 25.21
N ILE A 21 0.09 21.82 24.57
CA ILE A 21 0.15 21.95 23.10
C ILE A 21 1.59 22.22 22.62
N GLY A 22 2.42 22.87 23.44
CA GLY A 22 3.84 23.05 23.17
C GLY A 22 4.59 21.71 23.10
N ILE A 23 4.39 20.83 24.09
CA ILE A 23 4.98 19.48 24.09
C ILE A 23 4.44 18.65 22.93
N LEU A 24 3.12 18.68 22.68
CA LEU A 24 2.51 17.97 21.55
C LEU A 24 3.05 18.45 20.20
N GLY A 25 3.31 19.75 20.06
CA GLY A 25 3.93 20.32 18.85
C GLY A 25 5.33 19.77 18.60
N VAL A 26 6.18 19.72 19.63
CA VAL A 26 7.54 19.15 19.51
C VAL A 26 7.50 17.67 19.18
N LEU A 27 6.63 16.89 19.84
CA LEU A 27 6.47 15.46 19.57
C LEU A 27 5.95 15.21 18.15
N ALA A 28 5.00 16.00 17.66
CA ALA A 28 4.47 15.87 16.30
C ALA A 28 5.58 16.03 15.24
N LEU A 29 6.48 17.01 15.41
CA LEU A 29 7.60 17.22 14.48
C LEU A 29 8.53 16.00 14.37
N LEU A 30 8.74 15.28 15.47
CA LEU A 30 9.58 14.07 15.48
C LEU A 30 8.87 12.85 14.88
N VAL A 31 7.55 12.75 15.06
CA VAL A 31 6.77 11.57 14.66
C VAL A 31 6.36 11.61 13.20
N VAL A 32 5.93 12.77 12.67
CA VAL A 32 5.40 12.90 11.30
C VAL A 32 6.32 12.33 10.20
N PRO A 33 7.61 12.70 10.11
CA PRO A 33 8.46 12.18 9.03
C PRO A 33 8.65 10.66 9.12
N ASN A 34 8.69 10.11 10.33
CA ASN A 34 8.79 8.66 10.54
C ASN A 34 7.52 7.94 10.05
N VAL A 35 6.34 8.49 10.33
CA VAL A 35 5.07 7.88 9.89
C VAL A 35 4.95 7.92 8.36
N VAL A 36 5.28 9.05 7.73
CA VAL A 36 5.23 9.17 6.26
C VAL A 36 6.17 8.17 5.59
N ASN A 37 7.42 8.09 6.03
CA ASN A 37 8.39 7.13 5.48
C ASN A 37 7.93 5.67 5.63
N ARG A 38 7.24 5.34 6.74
CA ARG A 38 6.70 4.00 6.97
C ARG A 38 5.51 3.68 6.07
N ILE A 39 4.68 4.68 5.76
CA ILE A 39 3.60 4.52 4.78
C ILE A 39 4.20 4.26 3.40
N ASP A 40 5.19 5.04 2.98
CA ASP A 40 5.86 4.85 1.68
C ASP A 40 6.53 3.47 1.59
N GLU A 41 7.16 3.01 2.67
CA GLU A 41 7.77 1.67 2.75
C GLU A 41 6.70 0.56 2.70
N ALA A 42 5.57 0.76 3.39
CA ALA A 42 4.45 -0.19 3.35
C ALA A 42 3.83 -0.27 1.95
N GLU A 43 3.63 0.85 1.26
CA GLU A 43 3.12 0.90 -0.10
C GLU A 43 4.05 0.15 -1.08
N LYS A 44 5.37 0.38 -0.99
CA LYS A 44 6.37 -0.38 -1.77
C LYS A 44 6.34 -1.88 -1.47
N ASN A 45 6.19 -2.27 -0.21
CA ASN A 45 6.12 -3.68 0.17
C ASN A 45 4.87 -4.37 -0.39
N VAL A 46 3.73 -3.68 -0.41
CA VAL A 46 2.48 -4.17 -1.04
C VAL A 46 2.68 -4.31 -2.54
N ASP A 47 3.22 -3.29 -3.20
CA ASP A 47 3.50 -3.30 -4.64
C ASP A 47 4.45 -4.47 -5.02
N MET A 48 5.50 -4.70 -4.23
CA MET A 48 6.42 -5.84 -4.44
C MET A 48 5.73 -7.21 -4.24
N ALA A 49 4.78 -7.31 -3.31
CA ALA A 49 4.00 -8.52 -3.13
C ALA A 49 3.06 -8.76 -4.32
N ASN A 50 2.42 -7.69 -4.82
CA ASN A 50 1.54 -7.71 -5.98
C ASN A 50 2.29 -8.12 -7.26
N VAL A 51 3.53 -7.65 -7.45
CA VAL A 51 4.39 -8.08 -8.57
C VAL A 51 4.67 -9.57 -8.53
N LYS A 52 4.98 -10.12 -7.35
CA LYS A 52 5.22 -11.56 -7.18
C LYS A 52 3.96 -12.38 -7.45
N LEU A 53 2.80 -11.87 -7.04
CA LEU A 53 1.50 -12.48 -7.31
C LEU A 53 1.22 -12.52 -8.82
N LEU A 54 1.47 -11.41 -9.52
CA LEU A 54 1.33 -11.34 -10.98
C LEU A 54 2.31 -12.28 -11.70
N GLN A 55 3.59 -12.29 -11.31
CA GLN A 55 4.60 -13.19 -11.87
C GLN A 55 4.18 -14.66 -11.69
N LYS A 56 3.68 -15.02 -10.50
CA LYS A 56 3.24 -16.39 -10.23
C LYS A 56 2.05 -16.80 -11.09
N ALA A 57 1.09 -15.89 -11.31
CA ALA A 57 -0.05 -16.14 -12.19
C ALA A 57 0.41 -16.34 -13.64
N LEU A 58 1.34 -15.50 -14.13
CA LEU A 58 1.91 -15.63 -15.46
C LEU A 58 2.70 -16.95 -15.63
N ASP A 59 3.47 -17.34 -14.61
CA ASP A 59 4.19 -18.62 -14.62
C ASP A 59 3.22 -19.80 -14.68
N MET A 60 2.11 -19.77 -13.91
CA MET A 60 1.06 -20.79 -13.98
C MET A 60 0.41 -20.85 -15.36
N TYR A 61 0.06 -19.70 -15.95
CA TYR A 61 -0.51 -19.63 -17.29
C TYR A 61 0.40 -20.29 -18.34
N VAL A 62 1.71 -20.01 -18.30
CA VAL A 62 2.69 -20.60 -19.24
C VAL A 62 2.84 -22.10 -19.03
N ILE A 63 2.74 -22.59 -17.79
CA ILE A 63 2.78 -24.03 -17.48
C ILE A 63 1.56 -24.74 -18.05
N ASP A 64 0.37 -24.18 -17.88
CA ASP A 64 -0.88 -24.80 -18.34
C ASP A 64 -1.06 -24.67 -19.86
N ASN A 65 -0.43 -23.65 -20.47
CA ASN A 65 -0.51 -23.37 -21.91
C ASN A 65 0.88 -23.41 -22.57
N PRO A 66 1.53 -24.58 -22.70
CA PRO A 66 2.90 -24.70 -23.18
C PRO A 66 3.10 -24.23 -24.64
N ASN A 67 2.01 -24.14 -25.42
CA ASN A 67 2.01 -23.68 -26.81
C ASN A 67 1.49 -22.25 -26.99
N ALA A 68 1.23 -21.51 -25.90
CA ALA A 68 0.73 -20.15 -25.99
C ALA A 68 1.73 -19.22 -26.67
N THR A 69 1.25 -18.45 -27.64
CA THR A 69 2.05 -17.41 -28.30
C THR A 69 2.18 -16.21 -27.37
N LEU A 70 3.30 -16.15 -26.66
CA LEU A 70 3.59 -15.03 -25.77
C LEU A 70 3.92 -13.76 -26.59
N LYS A 71 3.23 -12.66 -26.30
CA LYS A 71 3.50 -11.31 -26.83
C LYS A 71 4.76 -10.71 -26.16
N ASN A 72 5.42 -9.77 -26.82
CA ASN A 72 6.62 -9.11 -26.29
C ASN A 72 6.29 -8.03 -25.23
N SER A 73 5.06 -7.53 -25.24
CA SER A 73 4.54 -6.52 -24.33
C SER A 73 3.05 -6.79 -24.14
N TYR A 74 2.56 -6.64 -22.90
CA TYR A 74 1.16 -6.79 -22.56
C TYR A 74 0.65 -5.48 -21.98
N ASN A 75 -0.51 -5.02 -22.45
CA ASN A 75 -1.23 -3.94 -21.81
C ASN A 75 -2.12 -4.49 -20.70
N LEU A 76 -2.70 -3.61 -19.88
CA LEU A 76 -3.54 -4.02 -18.75
C LEU A 76 -4.76 -4.87 -19.19
N GLU A 77 -5.41 -4.49 -20.30
CA GLU A 77 -6.54 -5.23 -20.88
C GLU A 77 -6.13 -6.65 -21.36
N ASP A 78 -4.97 -6.76 -21.99
CA ASP A 78 -4.44 -8.06 -22.44
C ASP A 78 -4.12 -8.97 -21.24
N LEU A 79 -3.67 -8.40 -20.11
CA LEU A 79 -3.38 -9.15 -18.88
C LEU A 79 -4.67 -9.58 -18.15
N THR A 80 -5.70 -8.74 -18.16
CA THR A 80 -7.00 -9.09 -17.56
C THR A 80 -7.62 -10.27 -18.28
N ASP A 81 -7.65 -10.25 -19.62
CA ASP A 81 -8.25 -11.33 -20.43
C ASP A 81 -7.48 -12.66 -20.28
N LEU A 82 -6.19 -12.59 -19.96
CA LEU A 82 -5.32 -13.75 -19.85
C LEU A 82 -5.36 -14.41 -18.47
N LEU A 83 -5.42 -13.59 -17.41
CA LEU A 83 -5.21 -14.05 -16.04
C LEU A 83 -6.48 -14.09 -15.21
N VAL A 84 -7.50 -13.30 -15.57
CA VAL A 84 -8.74 -13.20 -14.81
C VAL A 84 -9.89 -13.86 -15.59
N PRO A 85 -10.72 -14.71 -14.97
CA PRO A 85 -10.73 -15.08 -13.55
C PRO A 85 -9.90 -16.33 -13.20
N GLU A 86 -9.23 -16.96 -14.17
CA GLU A 86 -8.72 -18.32 -13.99
C GLU A 86 -7.48 -18.45 -13.09
N TYR A 87 -6.60 -17.44 -13.10
CA TYR A 87 -5.36 -17.43 -12.31
C TYR A 87 -5.33 -16.35 -11.23
N LEU A 88 -6.12 -15.29 -11.41
CA LEU A 88 -6.28 -14.16 -10.48
C LEU A 88 -7.76 -13.75 -10.41
N ASP A 89 -8.22 -13.36 -9.22
CA ASP A 89 -9.56 -12.81 -9.04
C ASP A 89 -9.67 -11.39 -9.64
N GLU A 90 -8.59 -10.59 -9.50
CA GLU A 90 -8.43 -9.27 -10.09
C GLU A 90 -6.94 -8.94 -10.30
N ILE A 91 -6.63 -8.05 -11.24
CA ILE A 91 -5.26 -7.56 -11.41
C ILE A 91 -4.98 -6.59 -10.25
N PRO A 92 -3.92 -6.82 -9.45
CA PRO A 92 -3.61 -5.93 -8.34
C PRO A 92 -3.21 -4.55 -8.86
N GLU A 93 -3.67 -3.50 -8.16
CA GLU A 93 -3.24 -2.13 -8.43
C GLU A 93 -1.82 -1.89 -7.88
N PHE A 94 -1.07 -1.05 -8.58
CA PHE A 94 0.28 -0.62 -8.21
C PHE A 94 0.26 0.89 -8.01
N LYS A 95 0.71 1.35 -6.83
CA LYS A 95 0.61 2.77 -6.47
C LYS A 95 1.92 3.53 -6.63
N THR A 96 3.04 2.87 -6.40
CA THR A 96 4.37 3.48 -6.36
C THR A 96 5.28 3.01 -7.50
N ILE A 97 5.08 1.80 -8.02
CA ILE A 97 5.88 1.23 -9.10
C ILE A 97 5.10 1.09 -10.40
N THR A 98 5.79 1.26 -11.54
CA THR A 98 5.23 0.90 -12.84
C THR A 98 5.61 -0.52 -13.17
N VAL A 99 4.64 -1.35 -13.56
CA VAL A 99 4.87 -2.75 -13.90
C VAL A 99 4.84 -2.93 -15.41
N THR A 100 5.90 -3.53 -15.95
CA THR A 100 5.98 -3.91 -17.37
C THR A 100 6.20 -5.42 -17.48
N VAL A 101 5.34 -6.10 -18.22
CA VAL A 101 5.50 -7.53 -18.50
C VAL A 101 6.21 -7.69 -19.84
N LYS A 102 7.41 -8.26 -19.81
CA LYS A 102 8.21 -8.57 -21.01
C LYS A 102 8.35 -10.06 -21.20
N LYS A 103 8.56 -10.47 -22.45
CA LYS A 103 8.89 -11.85 -22.79
C LYS A 103 10.41 -12.02 -22.85
N GLU A 104 10.94 -12.92 -22.04
CA GLU A 104 12.32 -13.40 -22.13
C GLU A 104 12.35 -14.86 -22.56
N GLY A 105 12.65 -15.10 -23.84
CA GLY A 105 12.61 -16.45 -24.41
C GLY A 105 11.20 -17.04 -24.37
N ASN A 106 11.00 -18.10 -23.59
CA ASN A 106 9.70 -18.78 -23.41
C ASN A 106 9.01 -18.42 -22.08
N ARG A 107 9.48 -17.39 -21.39
CA ARG A 107 8.96 -16.96 -20.08
C ARG A 107 8.47 -15.53 -20.14
N LEU A 108 7.49 -15.22 -19.30
CA LEU A 108 7.08 -13.84 -19.01
C LEU A 108 7.78 -13.39 -17.74
N VAL A 109 8.36 -12.20 -17.78
CA VAL A 109 9.09 -11.58 -16.67
C VAL A 109 8.43 -10.26 -16.35
N VAL A 110 8.09 -10.07 -15.09
CA VAL A 110 7.52 -8.84 -14.57
C VAL A 110 8.66 -7.94 -14.10
N GLU A 111 8.86 -6.82 -14.80
CA GLU A 111 9.82 -5.78 -14.43
C GLU A 111 9.13 -4.60 -13.77
N THR A 112 9.78 -4.03 -12.76
CA THR A 112 9.31 -2.85 -12.04
C THR A 112 10.19 -1.65 -12.36
N GLN A 113 9.60 -0.50 -12.66
CA GLN A 113 10.29 0.78 -12.87
C GLN A 113 9.79 1.85 -11.92
#